data_AF-A0A7Y4RDQ9-F1
#
_entry.id   AF-A0A7Y4RDQ9-F1
#
_cell.length_a   1.000
_cell.length_b   1.000
_cell.length_c   1.000
_cell.angle_alpha   90.00
_cell.angle_beta   90.00
_cell.angle_gamma   90.00
#
_symmetry.space_group_name_H-M   'P 1'
#
loop_
_entity.id
_entity.type
_entity.pdbx_description
1 polymer ?
#
loop_
_entity_poly.entity_id
_entity_poly.type
_entity_poly.pdbx_seq_one_letter_code
_entity_poly.pdbx_strand_id
1 'polypeptide(L)'
;MIANPRTLHALLTLSFFPITASAQTIVLVDHDAPGPHDGTSWTKAYQTIDAALNQAPSGYVQIWVAEGTYRPVVRDQSIPRTESFRIPQLDGANLGLYGGFAGTGSRVPVDLIHDLSCSQTP
;
A
#
# COMPACT_ATOMS: atom_id res chain seq x y z
N MET A 1 66.52 -28.33 -17.05
CA MET A 1 65.72 -27.34 -16.28
C MET A 1 64.73 -26.70 -17.25
N ILE A 2 63.43 -27.03 -17.19
CA ILE A 2 62.35 -26.54 -18.07
C ILE A 2 61.15 -26.14 -17.17
N ALA A 3 60.42 -25.10 -17.58
CA ALA A 3 59.51 -24.27 -16.77
C ALA A 3 58.04 -24.78 -16.59
N ASN A 4 57.41 -24.25 -15.51
CA ASN A 4 55.99 -24.12 -15.02
C ASN A 4 54.78 -24.51 -15.93
N PRO A 5 53.58 -24.91 -15.39
CA PRO A 5 52.59 -23.91 -14.91
C PRO A 5 51.56 -24.32 -13.81
N ARG A 6 51.44 -23.45 -12.79
CA ARG A 6 50.21 -22.83 -12.23
C ARG A 6 48.84 -23.51 -12.48
N THR A 7 48.31 -24.26 -11.52
CA THR A 7 46.85 -24.56 -11.43
C THR A 7 46.26 -24.02 -10.13
N LEU A 8 45.78 -22.78 -10.26
CA LEU A 8 44.97 -21.98 -9.36
C LEU A 8 43.69 -22.74 -8.95
N HIS A 9 43.59 -23.22 -7.72
CA HIS A 9 42.35 -23.78 -7.18
C HIS A 9 41.48 -22.64 -6.61
N ALA A 10 40.89 -21.86 -7.50
CA ALA A 10 39.77 -20.99 -7.15
C ALA A 10 38.49 -21.82 -7.25
N LEU A 11 38.20 -22.66 -6.25
CA LEU A 11 36.88 -23.27 -6.10
C LEU A 11 35.92 -22.15 -5.69
N LEU A 12 35.26 -21.56 -6.66
CA LEU A 12 34.10 -20.70 -6.47
C LEU A 12 32.98 -21.59 -5.92
N THR A 13 32.90 -21.72 -4.59
CA THR A 13 31.73 -22.32 -3.95
C THR A 13 30.57 -21.37 -4.20
N LEU A 14 29.77 -21.67 -5.22
CA LEU A 14 28.53 -20.99 -5.51
C LEU A 14 27.56 -21.32 -4.36
N SER A 15 27.68 -20.58 -3.27
CA SER A 15 26.77 -20.65 -2.13
C SER A 15 25.38 -20.31 -2.65
N PHE A 16 24.50 -21.30 -2.69
CA PHE A 16 23.10 -21.12 -3.03
C PHE A 16 22.44 -20.41 -1.85
N PHE A 17 22.59 -19.08 -1.79
CA PHE A 17 21.84 -18.25 -0.87
C PHE A 17 20.37 -18.36 -1.30
N PRO A 18 19.46 -18.89 -0.46
CA PRO A 18 18.06 -18.92 -0.82
C PRO A 18 17.60 -17.48 -1.00
N ILE A 19 17.21 -17.12 -2.21
CA ILE A 19 16.56 -15.83 -2.47
C ILE A 19 15.17 -15.94 -1.87
N THR A 20 14.97 -15.40 -0.68
CA THR A 20 13.64 -15.22 -0.10
C THR A 20 12.94 -14.11 -0.88
N ALA A 21 12.06 -14.50 -1.81
CA ALA A 21 11.18 -13.57 -2.49
C ALA A 21 10.10 -13.09 -1.51
N SER A 22 10.16 -11.82 -1.12
CA SER A 22 9.09 -11.17 -0.36
C SER A 22 8.01 -10.70 -1.35
N ALA A 23 6.79 -11.22 -1.24
CA ALA A 23 5.66 -10.73 -2.01
C ALA A 23 5.12 -9.45 -1.35
N GLN A 24 5.07 -8.36 -2.11
CA GLN A 24 4.43 -7.13 -1.66
C GLN A 24 2.91 -7.34 -1.55
N THR A 25 2.34 -7.09 -0.37
CA THR A 25 0.89 -7.23 -0.16
C THR A 25 0.21 -5.89 -0.37
N ILE A 26 -0.81 -5.84 -1.25
CA ILE A 26 -1.65 -4.66 -1.44
C ILE A 26 -3.01 -4.93 -0.80
N VAL A 27 -3.45 -4.00 0.05
CA VAL A 27 -4.76 -4.00 0.71
C VAL A 27 -5.55 -2.80 0.24
N LEU A 28 -6.80 -3.00 -0.16
CA LEU A 28 -7.66 -1.96 -0.73
C LEU A 28 -8.66 -1.45 0.31
N VAL A 29 -8.89 -0.13 0.30
CA VAL A 29 -9.87 0.57 1.13
C VAL A 29 -10.79 1.38 0.24
N ASP A 30 -12.09 1.18 0.38
CA ASP A 30 -13.14 1.93 -0.28
C ASP A 30 -14.39 1.93 0.61
N HIS A 31 -14.82 3.11 1.05
CA HIS A 31 -15.99 3.26 1.92
C HIS A 31 -17.30 2.81 1.26
N ASP A 32 -17.36 2.85 -0.08
CA ASP A 32 -18.53 2.47 -0.87
C ASP A 32 -18.49 0.99 -1.30
N ALA A 33 -17.47 0.23 -0.87
CA ALA A 33 -17.31 -1.17 -1.24
C ALA A 33 -18.53 -2.01 -0.79
N PRO A 34 -19.18 -2.76 -1.71
CA PRO A 34 -20.39 -3.52 -1.40
C PRO A 34 -20.14 -4.78 -0.55
N GLY A 35 -18.91 -5.31 -0.46
CA GLY A 35 -18.57 -6.48 0.37
C GLY A 35 -17.74 -7.53 -0.37
N PRO A 36 -17.16 -8.54 0.30
CA PRO A 36 -17.24 -8.96 1.71
C PRO A 36 -16.17 -8.31 2.62
N HIS A 37 -15.57 -7.19 2.18
CA HIS A 37 -14.62 -6.36 2.95
C HIS A 37 -13.36 -7.11 3.39
N ASP A 38 -12.73 -7.84 2.47
CA ASP A 38 -11.47 -8.56 2.69
C ASP A 38 -10.22 -7.81 2.17
N GLY A 39 -10.40 -6.70 1.44
CA GLY A 39 -9.33 -5.86 0.92
C GLY A 39 -8.65 -6.38 -0.35
N THR A 40 -9.13 -7.48 -0.95
CA THR A 40 -8.45 -8.16 -2.08
C THR A 40 -8.79 -7.58 -3.46
N SER A 41 -9.86 -6.79 -3.57
CA SER A 41 -10.26 -6.06 -4.78
C SER A 41 -11.09 -4.84 -4.39
N TRP A 42 -11.32 -3.90 -5.30
CA TRP A 42 -12.12 -2.70 -5.00
C TRP A 42 -13.55 -3.02 -4.55
N THR A 43 -14.22 -3.97 -5.20
CA THR A 43 -15.54 -4.45 -4.78
C THR A 43 -15.54 -5.03 -3.37
N LYS A 44 -14.41 -5.61 -2.97
CA LYS A 44 -14.21 -6.27 -1.68
C LYS A 44 -13.38 -5.45 -0.69
N ALA A 45 -13.15 -4.16 -0.98
CA ALA A 45 -12.24 -3.34 -0.19
C ALA A 45 -12.76 -3.13 1.24
N TYR A 46 -11.85 -2.84 2.17
CA TYR A 46 -12.25 -2.45 3.53
C TYR A 46 -12.96 -1.09 3.49
N GLN A 47 -14.03 -0.92 4.26
CA GLN A 47 -14.74 0.36 4.30
C GLN A 47 -14.04 1.43 5.16
N THR A 48 -13.12 1.00 6.04
CA THR A 48 -12.39 1.92 6.93
C THR A 48 -10.88 1.68 6.86
N ILE A 49 -10.12 2.76 7.04
CA ILE A 49 -8.65 2.70 7.09
C ILE A 49 -8.19 1.88 8.31
N ASP A 50 -8.84 2.02 9.46
CA ASP A 50 -8.52 1.26 10.67
C ASP A 50 -8.67 -0.25 10.47
N ALA A 51 -9.71 -0.70 9.73
CA ALA A 51 -9.87 -2.11 9.41
C ALA A 51 -8.71 -2.64 8.56
N ALA A 52 -8.28 -1.90 7.54
CA ALA A 52 -7.12 -2.28 6.72
C ALA A 52 -5.80 -2.25 7.49
N LEU A 53 -5.59 -1.25 8.36
CA LEU A 53 -4.38 -1.15 9.19
C LEU A 53 -4.24 -2.33 10.17
N ASN A 54 -5.36 -2.82 10.71
CA ASN A 54 -5.38 -3.97 11.61
C ASN A 54 -5.06 -5.30 10.91
N GLN A 55 -5.15 -5.35 9.57
CA GLN A 55 -4.92 -6.56 8.78
C GLN A 55 -3.50 -6.62 8.19
N ALA A 56 -2.67 -5.59 8.41
CA ALA A 56 -1.33 -5.50 7.84
C ALA A 56 -0.51 -6.77 8.17
N PRO A 57 -0.24 -7.64 7.19
CA PRO A 57 0.56 -8.85 7.43
C PRO A 57 2.03 -8.48 7.69
N SER A 58 2.78 -9.42 8.27
CA SER A 58 4.25 -9.32 8.36
C SER A 58 4.86 -9.22 6.95
N GLY A 59 5.56 -8.12 6.66
CA GLY A 59 6.20 -7.89 5.36
C GLY A 59 5.88 -6.51 4.78
N TYR A 60 6.28 -6.24 3.53
CA TYR A 60 5.97 -4.98 2.86
C TYR A 60 4.48 -4.91 2.50
N VAL A 61 3.77 -3.94 3.09
CA VAL A 61 2.32 -3.77 2.90
C VAL A 61 2.04 -2.38 2.32
N GLN A 62 1.23 -2.34 1.28
CA GLN A 62 0.66 -1.10 0.77
C GLN A 62 -0.84 -1.09 1.02
N ILE A 63 -1.37 0.01 1.52
CA ILE A 63 -2.79 0.27 1.63
C ILE A 63 -3.15 1.31 0.57
N TRP A 64 -4.03 0.94 -0.35
CA TRP A 64 -4.52 1.82 -1.41
C TRP A 64 -5.96 2.23 -1.07
N VAL A 65 -6.18 3.53 -0.96
CA VAL A 65 -7.44 4.12 -0.50
C VAL A 65 -8.13 4.81 -1.66
N ALA A 66 -9.39 4.47 -1.88
CA ALA A 66 -10.25 5.16 -2.82
C ALA A 66 -10.35 6.65 -2.46
N GLU A 67 -10.91 7.43 -3.38
CA GLU A 67 -11.37 8.77 -3.10
C GLU A 67 -12.42 8.75 -1.98
N GLY A 68 -12.69 9.92 -1.41
CA GLY A 68 -13.61 10.08 -0.29
C GLY A 68 -12.97 10.61 0.99
N THR A 69 -13.80 10.77 2.01
CA THR A 69 -13.41 11.31 3.32
C THR A 69 -13.35 10.20 4.36
N TYR A 70 -12.14 9.83 4.75
CA TYR A 70 -11.90 8.82 5.79
C TYR A 70 -11.57 9.51 7.11
N ARG A 71 -12.30 9.17 8.16
CA ARG A 71 -12.09 9.70 9.51
C ARG A 71 -11.71 8.56 10.46
N PRO A 72 -10.80 8.80 11.43
CA PRO A 72 -10.54 7.84 12.50
C PRO A 72 -11.86 7.51 13.20
N VAL A 73 -12.26 6.24 13.19
CA VAL A 73 -13.56 5.87 13.77
C VAL A 73 -13.45 5.84 15.29
N VAL A 74 -14.13 6.76 15.97
CA VAL A 74 -14.64 6.48 17.30
C VAL A 74 -15.96 5.76 17.09
N ARG A 75 -16.24 4.68 17.82
CA ARG A 75 -17.56 4.00 17.78
C ARG A 75 -18.71 4.90 18.28
N ASP A 76 -18.42 6.15 18.62
CA ASP A 76 -19.34 7.14 19.14
C ASP A 76 -19.35 8.36 18.19
N GLN A 77 -20.53 8.89 17.89
CA GLN A 77 -20.77 9.85 16.79
C GLN A 77 -20.13 11.23 17.02
N SER A 78 -19.50 11.43 18.16
CA SER A 78 -18.65 12.57 18.44
C SER A 78 -17.20 12.15 18.23
N ILE A 79 -16.64 12.42 17.04
CA ILE A 79 -15.20 12.29 16.82
C ILE A 79 -14.57 13.56 17.41
N PRO A 80 -13.94 13.49 18.60
CA PRO A 80 -13.22 14.64 19.10
C PRO A 80 -12.03 14.89 18.16
N ARG A 81 -11.60 16.16 18.01
CA ARG A 81 -10.45 16.52 17.18
C ARG A 81 -9.10 15.93 17.67
N THR A 82 -9.14 15.09 18.70
CA THR A 82 -7.99 14.40 19.30
C THR A 82 -7.70 13.05 18.67
N GLU A 83 -8.60 12.53 17.83
CA GLU A 83 -8.44 11.20 17.25
C GLU A 83 -7.56 11.22 16.00
N SER A 84 -6.78 10.16 15.82
CA SER A 84 -5.80 10.03 14.76
C SER A 84 -5.67 8.59 14.32
N PHE A 85 -5.38 8.36 13.03
CA PHE A 85 -5.04 7.02 12.56
C PHE A 85 -3.72 6.58 13.18
N ARG A 86 -3.71 5.40 13.80
CA ARG A 86 -2.49 4.79 14.34
C ARG A 86 -1.84 3.93 13.26
N ILE A 87 -0.72 4.40 12.72
CA ILE A 87 0.09 3.62 11.80
C ILE A 87 0.90 2.59 12.60
N PRO A 88 0.66 1.27 12.44
CA PRO A 88 1.41 0.26 13.16
C PRO A 88 2.86 0.24 12.68
N GLN A 89 3.78 0.12 13.64
CA GLN A 89 5.16 -0.21 13.34
C GLN A 89 5.23 -1.70 13.03
N LEU A 90 5.80 -2.06 11.88
CA LEU A 90 5.98 -3.44 11.47
C LEU A 90 7.46 -3.81 11.62
N ASP A 91 7.75 -4.88 12.37
CA ASP A 91 9.13 -5.33 12.60
C ASP A 91 9.75 -5.85 11.29
N GLY A 92 10.76 -5.13 10.79
CA GLY A 92 11.45 -5.49 9.54
C GLY A 92 10.63 -5.22 8.27
N ALA A 93 9.57 -4.43 8.35
CA ALA A 93 8.63 -4.20 7.26
C ALA A 93 8.23 -2.71 7.14
N ASN A 94 7.86 -2.29 5.93
CA ASN A 94 7.36 -0.94 5.67
C ASN A 94 5.87 -0.98 5.32
N LEU A 95 5.11 -0.05 5.90
CA LEU A 95 3.73 0.23 5.51
C LEU A 95 3.69 1.50 4.65
N GLY A 96 3.15 1.40 3.44
CA GLY A 96 2.81 2.55 2.61
C GLY A 96 1.30 2.80 2.58
N LEU A 97 0.86 4.04 2.77
CA LEU A 97 -0.55 4.43 2.64
C LEU A 97 -0.70 5.41 1.48
N TYR A 98 -1.50 5.05 0.48
CA TYR A 98 -1.67 5.81 -0.76
C TYR A 98 -3.16 6.09 -1.00
N GLY A 99 -3.54 7.34 -1.24
CA GLY A 99 -4.94 7.73 -1.47
C GLY A 99 -5.24 8.33 -2.84
N GLY A 100 -6.53 8.54 -3.11
CA GLY A 100 -7.01 9.23 -4.31
C GLY A 100 -7.27 8.31 -5.51
N PHE A 101 -7.62 7.05 -5.28
CA PHE A 101 -7.97 6.12 -6.35
C PHE A 101 -9.48 6.18 -6.67
N ALA A 102 -9.87 6.03 -7.93
CA ALA A 102 -11.25 6.16 -8.39
C ALA A 102 -12.17 4.96 -8.04
N GLY A 103 -11.89 4.20 -6.97
CA GLY A 103 -12.62 2.96 -6.62
C GLY A 103 -12.50 1.83 -7.66
N THR A 104 -11.67 2.01 -8.70
CA THR A 104 -11.47 1.08 -9.82
C THR A 104 -9.99 0.80 -10.09
N GLY A 105 -9.09 1.39 -9.29
CA GLY A 105 -7.64 1.16 -9.36
C GLY A 105 -6.85 2.21 -10.13
N SER A 106 -7.53 3.13 -10.81
CA SER A 106 -6.89 4.30 -11.41
C SER A 106 -6.82 5.45 -10.41
N ARG A 107 -5.73 6.24 -10.46
CA ARG A 107 -5.65 7.49 -9.70
C ARG A 107 -6.66 8.48 -10.28
N VAL A 108 -7.40 9.19 -9.43
CA VAL A 108 -8.23 10.32 -9.85
C VAL A 108 -7.28 11.45 -10.28
N PRO A 109 -7.33 11.92 -11.54
CA PRO A 109 -6.55 13.07 -11.97
C PRO A 109 -6.96 14.30 -11.16
N VAL A 110 -5.98 14.98 -10.55
CA VAL A 110 -6.21 16.20 -9.75
C VAL A 110 -6.78 17.36 -10.59
N ASP A 111 -6.65 17.28 -11.92
CA ASP A 111 -7.06 18.33 -12.86
C ASP A 111 -8.57 18.39 -13.17
N LEU A 112 -9.36 17.40 -12.74
CA LEU A 112 -10.80 17.38 -13.04
C LEU A 112 -11.65 18.32 -12.16
N ILE A 113 -11.05 18.99 -11.17
CA ILE A 113 -11.76 19.84 -10.19
C ILE A 113 -11.61 21.35 -10.53
N HIS A 114 -10.84 21.72 -11.55
CA HIS A 114 -10.57 23.15 -11.88
C HIS A 114 -11.35 23.74 -13.05
N ASP A 115 -12.12 22.98 -13.82
CA ASP A 115 -12.76 23.51 -15.05
C ASP A 115 -14.23 23.93 -14.89
N LEU A 116 -14.63 24.46 -13.73
CA LEU A 116 -15.97 25.04 -13.54
C LEU A 116 -15.98 26.54 -13.23
N SER A 117 -14.89 27.26 -13.44
CA SER A 117 -14.94 28.72 -13.34
C SER A 117 -13.92 29.43 -14.21
N CYS A 118 -14.24 29.57 -15.50
CA CYS A 118 -14.01 30.80 -16.26
C CYS A 118 -14.84 30.78 -17.56
N SER A 119 -16.17 30.90 -17.43
CA SER A 119 -16.98 31.47 -18.51
C SER A 119 -16.61 32.95 -18.62
N GLN A 120 -15.53 33.24 -19.35
CA GLN A 120 -15.32 34.56 -19.92
C GLN A 120 -16.44 34.79 -20.94
N THR A 121 -17.50 35.47 -20.51
CA THR A 121 -18.43 36.13 -21.43
C THR A 121 -17.77 37.40 -21.97
N PRO A 122 -18.05 37.76 -23.24
CA PRO A 122 -17.23 38.63 -24.08
C PRO A 122 -17.11 40.09 -23.62
#